data_AF-A0A7J6WAX8-F1
#
_entry.id   AF-A0A7J6WAX8-F1
#
_cell.length_a   1.000
_cell.length_b   1.000
_cell.length_c   1.000
_cell.angle_alpha   90.00
_cell.angle_beta   90.00
_cell.angle_gamma   90.00
#
_symmetry.space_group_name_H-M   'P 1'
#
loop_
_entity.id
_entity.type
_entity.pdbx_description
1 polymer ?
#
loop_
_entity_poly.entity_id
_entity_poly.type
_entity_poly.pdbx_seq_one_letter_code
_entity_poly.pdbx_strand_id
1 'polypeptide(L)'
;MAKLSLLFSLSVCFLLLFHAQALIRHQSQGQGKYQQCQLHNIDALEPTRKIQSEAGVTEHWDDNNEQLDCAGVSVTRYVIEPKGLLLPHYHNAPKLTYVSQG
;
A
#
# COMPACT_ATOMS: atom_id res chain seq x y z
N MET A 1 5.32 47.59 31.39
CA MET A 1 5.26 47.50 29.92
C MET A 1 6.06 46.31 29.36
N ALA A 2 7.31 46.07 29.78
CA ALA A 2 8.11 44.92 29.31
C ALA A 2 7.49 43.53 29.56
N LYS A 3 6.82 43.32 30.71
CA LYS A 3 6.16 42.04 31.03
C LYS A 3 5.01 41.68 30.08
N LEU A 4 4.24 42.67 29.64
CA LEU A 4 3.12 42.45 28.71
C LEU A 4 3.61 42.18 27.28
N SER A 5 4.70 42.83 26.88
CA SER A 5 5.39 42.57 25.62
C SER A 5 6.01 41.15 25.57
N LEU A 6 6.58 40.68 26.69
CA LEU A 6 7.08 39.31 26.83
C LEU A 6 5.97 38.27 26.72
N LEU A 7 4.82 38.49 27.37
CA LEU A 7 3.67 37.57 27.29
C LEU A 7 3.09 37.50 25.88
N PHE A 8 3.02 38.64 25.18
CA PHE A 8 2.56 38.69 23.80
C PHE A 8 3.54 37.97 22.86
N SER A 9 4.85 38.19 23.04
CA SER A 9 5.89 37.48 22.28
C SER A 9 5.84 35.97 22.49
N LEU A 10 5.60 35.51 23.73
CA LEU A 10 5.51 34.09 24.04
C LEU A 10 4.25 33.47 23.40
N SER A 11 3.11 34.17 23.47
CA SER A 11 1.85 33.76 22.86
C SER A 11 1.96 33.62 21.34
N VAL A 12 2.58 34.59 20.67
CA VAL A 12 2.84 34.53 19.23
C VAL A 12 3.78 33.37 18.90
N CYS A 13 4.84 33.13 19.68
CA CYS A 13 5.70 31.95 19.50
C CYS A 13 4.92 30.63 19.62
N PHE A 14 4.07 30.49 20.63
CA PHE A 14 3.25 29.28 20.79
C PHE A 14 2.28 29.07 19.62
N LEU A 15 1.64 30.14 19.14
CA LEU A 15 0.77 30.07 17.96
C LEU A 15 1.55 29.63 16.72
N LEU A 16 2.75 30.17 16.47
CA LEU A 16 3.59 29.79 15.33
C LEU A 16 4.04 28.32 15.41
N LEU A 17 4.43 27.84 16.59
CA LEU A 17 4.82 26.44 16.80
C LEU A 17 3.63 25.48 16.56
N PHE A 18 2.42 25.85 17.00
CA PHE A 18 1.22 25.02 16.82
C PHE A 18 0.82 24.91 15.33
N HIS A 19 0.92 26.00 14.57
CA HIS A 19 0.65 26.00 13.12
C HIS A 19 1.70 25.21 12.33
N ALA A 20 2.97 25.28 12.73
CA ALA A 20 4.04 24.51 12.09
C ALA A 20 3.83 22.98 12.25
N GLN A 21 3.36 22.53 13.41
CA GLN A 21 3.06 21.10 13.65
C GLN A 21 1.87 20.60 12.82
N ALA A 22 0.86 21.43 12.57
CA ALA A 22 -0.29 21.09 11.72
C ALA A 22 0.11 20.90 10.24
N LEU A 23 1.02 21.72 9.73
CA LEU A 23 1.55 21.63 8.36
C LEU A 23 2.38 20.36 8.14
N ILE A 24 3.23 19.98 9.11
CA ILE A 24 4.07 18.77 9.03
C ILE A 24 3.20 17.50 9.03
N ARG A 25 2.12 17.46 9.83
CA ARG A 25 1.19 16.30 9.87
C ARG A 25 0.42 16.09 8.56
N HIS A 26 0.10 17.17 7.84
CA HIS A 26 -0.54 17.07 6.54
C HIS A 26 0.40 16.54 5.45
N GLN A 27 1.71 16.79 5.59
CA GLN A 27 2.71 16.31 4.63
C GLN A 27 3.11 14.84 4.87
N SER A 28 3.07 14.36 6.12
CA SER A 28 3.44 12.98 6.47
C SER A 28 2.49 11.90 5.92
N GLN A 29 1.22 12.23 5.66
CA GLN A 29 0.27 11.28 5.05
C GLN A 29 0.58 11.01 3.57
N GLY A 30 1.18 11.98 2.87
CA GLY A 30 1.70 11.80 1.51
C GLY A 30 3.11 11.22 1.49
N GLN A 31 4.01 11.71 2.37
CA GLN A 31 5.43 11.33 2.35
C GLN A 31 5.70 9.88 2.76
N GLY A 32 4.89 9.27 3.64
CA GLY A 32 5.03 7.85 3.99
C GLY A 32 4.94 6.92 2.76
N LYS A 33 4.03 7.23 1.83
CA LYS A 33 3.89 6.48 0.56
C LYS A 33 5.04 6.73 -0.43
N TYR A 34 5.58 7.95 -0.49
CA TYR A 34 6.71 8.25 -1.38
C TYR A 34 8.04 7.64 -0.90
N GLN A 35 8.22 7.45 0.41
CA GLN A 35 9.35 6.67 0.95
C GLN A 35 9.18 5.16 0.69
N GLN A 36 7.95 4.67 0.64
CA GLN A 36 7.64 3.25 0.39
C GLN A 36 8.07 2.76 -1.00
N CYS A 37 8.28 3.68 -1.95
CA CYS A 37 8.67 3.38 -3.32
C CYS A 37 10.16 3.64 -3.63
N GLN A 38 11.05 3.69 -2.63
CA GLN A 38 12.49 3.81 -2.85
C GLN A 38 13.13 2.45 -3.22
N LEU A 39 12.69 1.87 -4.33
CA LEU A 39 13.17 0.59 -4.82
C LEU A 39 14.58 0.74 -5.39
N HIS A 40 15.50 -0.09 -4.91
CA HIS A 40 16.89 -0.08 -5.40
C HIS A 40 17.08 -1.02 -6.58
N ASN A 41 16.30 -2.12 -6.64
CA ASN A 41 16.25 -3.07 -7.74
C ASN A 41 14.80 -3.50 -8.01
N ILE A 42 14.54 -3.96 -9.24
CA ILE A 42 13.26 -4.54 -9.67
C ILE A 42 13.60 -5.88 -10.30
N ASP A 43 12.85 -6.91 -9.92
CA ASP A 43 13.13 -8.30 -10.29
C ASP A 43 11.88 -8.95 -10.86
N ALA A 44 12.07 -9.97 -11.70
CA ALA A 44 10.96 -10.82 -12.11
C ALA A 44 10.51 -11.69 -10.93
N LEU A 45 9.30 -11.43 -10.42
CA LEU A 45 8.75 -12.14 -9.27
C LEU A 45 8.02 -13.42 -9.70
N GLU A 46 8.30 -14.51 -8.98
CA GLU A 46 7.54 -15.76 -9.07
C GLU A 46 6.54 -15.87 -7.90
N PRO A 47 5.48 -16.70 -8.01
CA PRO A 47 4.56 -16.92 -6.90
C PRO A 47 5.26 -17.51 -5.69
N THR A 48 5.01 -16.92 -4.52
CA THR A 48 5.62 -17.33 -3.24
C THR A 48 4.78 -18.37 -2.51
N ARG A 49 3.46 -18.43 -2.80
CA ARG A 49 2.54 -19.38 -2.17
C ARG A 49 1.65 -20.06 -3.20
N LYS A 50 1.49 -21.38 -3.05
CA LYS A 50 0.57 -22.20 -3.86
C LYS A 50 -0.44 -22.89 -2.96
N ILE A 51 -1.72 -22.80 -3.30
CA ILE A 51 -2.83 -23.43 -2.58
C ILE A 51 -3.46 -24.47 -3.51
N GLN A 52 -3.34 -25.73 -3.15
CA GLN A 52 -3.97 -26.82 -3.88
C GLN A 52 -5.47 -26.88 -3.60
N SER A 53 -6.26 -27.07 -4.65
CA SER A 53 -7.69 -27.37 -4.59
C SER A 53 -7.97 -28.68 -5.34
N GLU A 54 -9.21 -29.19 -5.26
CA GLU A 54 -9.60 -30.44 -5.92
C GLU A 54 -9.36 -30.43 -7.44
N ALA A 55 -9.64 -29.30 -8.11
CA ALA A 55 -9.57 -29.17 -9.57
C ALA A 55 -8.69 -27.99 -10.01
N GLY A 56 -7.53 -27.83 -9.38
CA GLY A 56 -6.54 -26.82 -9.76
C GLY A 56 -5.73 -26.24 -8.61
N VAL A 57 -4.97 -25.19 -8.90
CA VAL A 57 -4.09 -24.50 -7.95
C VAL A 57 -4.30 -22.99 -8.02
N THR A 58 -4.30 -22.34 -6.85
CA THR A 58 -4.23 -20.88 -6.75
C THR A 58 -2.84 -20.46 -6.29
N GLU A 59 -2.17 -19.66 -7.10
CA GLU A 59 -0.84 -19.15 -6.83
C GLU A 59 -0.92 -17.66 -6.46
N HIS A 60 -0.24 -17.28 -5.38
CA HIS A 60 -0.17 -15.90 -4.89
C HIS A 60 1.29 -15.44 -4.90
N TRP A 61 1.48 -14.17 -5.25
CA TRP A 61 2.73 -13.47 -5.03
C TRP A 61 2.71 -12.91 -3.60
N ASP A 62 3.88 -12.53 -3.08
CA ASP A 62 3.97 -11.90 -1.77
C ASP A 62 3.48 -10.46 -1.86
N ASP A 63 2.28 -10.20 -1.34
CA ASP A 63 1.69 -8.85 -1.30
C ASP A 63 2.52 -7.86 -0.46
N ASN A 64 3.43 -8.35 0.40
CA ASN A 64 4.35 -7.50 1.16
C ASN A 64 5.67 -7.26 0.42
N ASN A 65 5.84 -7.79 -0.79
CA ASN A 65 6.99 -7.47 -1.63
C ASN A 65 7.01 -5.97 -1.92
N GLU A 66 8.15 -5.32 -1.69
CA GLU A 66 8.30 -3.87 -1.84
C GLU A 66 7.88 -3.33 -3.22
N GLN A 67 8.07 -4.11 -4.29
CA GLN A 67 7.68 -3.71 -5.66
C GLN A 67 6.16 -3.72 -5.82
N LEU A 68 5.48 -4.73 -5.27
CA LEU A 68 4.03 -4.88 -5.34
C LEU A 68 3.30 -3.91 -4.39
N ASP A 69 3.85 -3.72 -3.19
CA ASP A 69 3.36 -2.77 -2.21
C ASP A 69 3.51 -1.32 -2.71
N CYS A 70 4.65 -1.00 -3.33
CA CYS A 70 4.83 0.29 -4.02
C CYS A 70 3.82 0.49 -5.16
N ALA A 71 3.56 -0.54 -5.97
CA ALA A 71 2.55 -0.49 -7.03
C ALA A 71 1.11 -0.47 -6.49
N GLY A 72 0.91 -0.82 -5.21
CA GLY A 72 -0.41 -0.90 -4.57
C GLY A 72 -1.28 -2.00 -5.13
N VAL A 73 -0.69 -3.14 -5.53
CA VAL A 73 -1.40 -4.27 -6.16
C VAL A 73 -1.11 -5.58 -5.45
N SER A 74 -2.05 -6.52 -5.58
CA SER A 74 -1.86 -7.93 -5.25
C SER A 74 -2.01 -8.75 -6.53
N VAL A 75 -1.24 -9.82 -6.65
CA VAL A 75 -1.23 -10.68 -7.84
C VAL A 75 -1.58 -12.10 -7.46
N THR A 76 -2.56 -12.66 -8.17
CA THR A 76 -3.03 -14.03 -8.01
C THR A 76 -3.21 -14.68 -9.37
N ARG A 77 -2.77 -15.93 -9.52
CA ARG A 77 -2.95 -16.75 -10.72
C ARG A 77 -3.75 -17.99 -10.36
N TYR A 78 -4.83 -18.20 -11.10
CA TYR A 78 -5.66 -19.40 -11.00
C TYR A 78 -5.32 -20.34 -12.16
N VAL A 79 -4.98 -21.58 -11.83
CA VAL A 79 -4.89 -22.67 -12.81
C VAL A 79 -6.06 -23.59 -12.53
N ILE A 80 -7.01 -23.64 -13.46
CA ILE A 80 -8.25 -24.41 -13.33
C ILE A 80 -8.13 -25.61 -14.25
N GLU A 81 -8.27 -26.81 -13.70
CA GLU A 81 -8.21 -28.05 -14.46
C GLU A 81 -9.52 -28.29 -15.24
N PRO A 82 -9.51 -29.17 -16.26
CA PRO A 82 -10.73 -29.51 -17.00
C PRO A 82 -11.86 -29.96 -16.07
N LYS A 83 -13.07 -29.41 -16.28
CA LYS A 83 -14.26 -29.59 -15.43
C LYS A 83 -14.15 -29.00 -14.02
N GLY A 84 -13.09 -28.24 -13.73
CA GLY A 84 -12.96 -27.47 -12.50
C GLY A 84 -13.84 -26.23 -12.50
N LEU A 85 -14.29 -25.82 -11.30
CA LEU A 85 -15.05 -24.60 -11.08
C LEU A 85 -14.34 -23.75 -10.01
N LEU A 86 -13.88 -22.56 -10.41
CA LEU A 86 -13.47 -21.55 -9.43
C LEU A 86 -14.72 -21.02 -8.72
N LEU A 87 -14.82 -21.26 -7.41
CA LEU A 87 -16.01 -20.88 -6.64
C LEU A 87 -16.21 -19.36 -6.62
N PRO A 88 -17.47 -18.88 -6.67
CA PRO A 88 -17.77 -17.46 -6.57
C PRO A 88 -17.21 -16.84 -5.28
N HIS A 89 -16.56 -15.69 -5.41
CA HIS A 89 -16.02 -14.91 -4.32
C HIS A 89 -16.00 -13.42 -4.70
N TYR A 90 -15.85 -12.56 -3.70
CA TYR A 90 -15.72 -11.12 -3.87
C TYR A 90 -14.38 -10.63 -3.31
N HIS A 91 -13.95 -9.46 -3.77
CA HIS A 91 -12.79 -8.76 -3.24
C HIS A 91 -13.20 -7.36 -2.76
N ASN A 92 -12.41 -6.80 -1.85
CA ASN A 92 -12.54 -5.43 -1.37
C ASN A 92 -11.88 -4.39 -2.31
N ALA A 93 -11.21 -4.84 -3.37
CA ALA A 93 -10.52 -4.01 -4.35
C ALA A 93 -10.99 -4.37 -5.79
N PRO A 94 -10.94 -3.43 -6.74
CA PRO A 94 -11.20 -3.73 -8.15
C PRO A 94 -10.18 -4.74 -8.68
N LYS A 95 -10.61 -5.61 -9.59
CA LYS A 95 -9.78 -6.66 -10.19
C LYS A 95 -9.80 -6.57 -11.70
N LEU A 96 -8.62 -6.74 -12.31
CA LEU A 96 -8.46 -7.00 -13.74
C LEU A 96 -8.03 -8.46 -13.91
N THR A 97 -8.73 -9.22 -14.74
CA THR A 97 -8.40 -10.62 -15.02
C THR A 97 -7.92 -10.78 -16.45
N TYR A 98 -6.81 -11.49 -16.64
CA TYR A 98 -6.28 -11.88 -17.95
C TYR A 98 -6.26 -13.40 -18.07
N VAL A 99 -6.83 -13.94 -19.15
CA VAL A 99 -6.81 -15.38 -19.46
C VAL A 99 -5.60 -15.66 -20.32
N SER A 100 -4.56 -16.27 -19.74
CA SER A 100 -3.31 -16.57 -20.44
C SER A 100 -3.39 -17.81 -21.33
N GLN A 101 -4.21 -18.79 -20.96
CA GLN A 101 -4.40 -20.05 -21.69
C GLN A 101 -5.81 -20.59 -21.43
N GLY A 102 -6.40 -21.27 -22.43
CA GLY A 102 -7.69 -21.96 -22.34
C GLY A 102 -7.68 -23.28 -23.08
#